data_AF-A0A3L8A298-F1
#
_entry.id   AF-A0A3L8A298-F1
#
_cell.length_a   1.000
_cell.length_b   1.000
_cell.length_c   1.000
_cell.angle_alpha   90.00
_cell.angle_beta   90.00
_cell.angle_gamma   90.00
#
_symmetry.space_group_name_H-M   'P 1'
#
loop_
_entity.id
_entity.type
_entity.pdbx_description
1 polymer ?
#
loop_
_entity_poly.entity_id
_entity_poly.type
_entity_poly.pdbx_seq_one_letter_code
_entity_poly.pdbx_strand_id
1 'polypeptide(L)' 'MATTKRHGKTFVQQSKYYGVDNIFEYMVETYLNGNISFFRQLYRELKPAGRKLFISWLFAEEHNTYREEIILATF' A
#
# COMPACT_ATOMS: atom_id res chain seq x y z
N MET A 1 -21.46 -12.14 12.33
CA MET A 1 -20.29 -11.46 12.94
C MET A 1 -19.96 -10.25 12.10
N ALA A 2 -19.99 -9.05 12.66
CA ALA A 2 -19.63 -7.84 11.92
C ALA A 2 -18.12 -7.89 11.64
N THR A 3 -17.74 -8.09 10.38
CA THR A 3 -16.35 -7.97 9.94
C THR A 3 -15.93 -6.53 10.11
N THR A 4 -15.19 -6.24 11.19
CA THR A 4 -14.61 -4.92 11.42
C THR A 4 -13.74 -4.58 10.22
N LYS A 5 -14.21 -3.66 9.37
CA LYS A 5 -13.45 -3.18 8.20
C LYS A 5 -12.13 -2.61 8.72
N ARG A 6 -11.02 -3.20 8.32
CA ARG A 6 -9.69 -2.80 8.75
C ARG A 6 -9.31 -1.49 8.06
N HIS A 7 -9.10 -0.43 8.84
CA HIS A 7 -8.70 0.88 8.34
C HIS A 7 -7.86 1.64 9.36
N GLY A 8 -7.22 2.71 8.91
CA GLY A 8 -6.52 3.65 9.80
C GLY A 8 -5.20 3.13 10.38
N LYS A 9 -4.53 2.18 9.72
CA LYS A 9 -3.27 1.62 10.21
C LYS A 9 -2.08 2.49 9.82
N THR A 10 -1.09 2.61 10.71
CA THR A 10 0.23 3.14 10.33
C THR A 10 0.97 2.13 9.46
N PHE A 11 1.95 2.58 8.68
CA PHE A 11 2.77 1.66 7.87
C PHE A 11 3.46 0.61 8.75
N VAL A 12 3.99 0.99 9.93
CA VAL A 12 4.61 0.06 10.89
C VAL A 12 3.62 -0.98 11.42
N GLN A 13 2.41 -0.55 11.79
CA GLN A 13 1.37 -1.46 12.28
C GLN A 13 0.94 -2.44 11.17
N GLN A 14 0.88 -1.97 9.93
CA GLN A 14 0.50 -2.79 8.79
C GLN A 14 1.61 -3.78 8.43
N SER A 15 2.86 -3.34 8.41
CA SER A 15 4.06 -4.18 8.19
C SER A 15 4.10 -5.34 9.19
N LYS A 16 3.95 -5.05 10.49
CA LYS A 16 3.86 -6.06 11.56
C LYS A 16 2.73 -7.08 11.38
N TYR A 17 1.56 -6.62 10.92
CA TYR A 17 0.43 -7.52 10.72
C TYR A 17 0.64 -8.48 9.55
N TYR A 18 1.18 -7.97 8.43
CA TYR A 18 1.43 -8.79 7.24
C TYR A 18 2.73 -9.58 7.32
N GLY A 19 3.52 -9.39 8.39
CA GLY A 19 4.78 -10.10 8.58
C GLY A 19 5.84 -9.70 7.55
N VAL A 20 5.81 -8.44 7.10
CA VAL A 20 6.74 -7.89 6.11
C VAL A 20 7.56 -6.77 6.73
N ASP A 21 8.78 -6.56 6.24
CA ASP A 21 9.69 -5.52 6.73
C ASP A 21 9.24 -4.12 6.30
N ASN A 22 8.85 -3.99 5.03
CA ASN A 22 8.34 -2.74 4.46
C ASN A 22 7.02 -2.99 3.74
N ILE A 23 5.93 -2.47 4.30
CA ILE A 23 4.61 -2.60 3.67
C ILE A 23 4.52 -1.90 2.30
N PHE A 24 5.33 -0.88 2.04
CA PHE A 24 5.27 -0.16 0.75
C PHE A 24 5.86 -1.00 -0.39
N GLU A 25 6.98 -1.69 -0.15
CA GLU A 25 7.54 -2.68 -1.09
C GLU A 25 6.53 -3.78 -1.36
N TYR A 26 5.95 -4.36 -0.30
CA TYR A 26 4.93 -5.39 -0.43
C TYR A 26 3.71 -4.94 -1.24
N MET A 27 3.29 -3.68 -1.11
CA MET A 27 2.23 -3.09 -1.92
C MET A 27 2.60 -3.01 -3.41
N VAL A 28 3.83 -2.59 -3.73
CA VAL A 28 4.33 -2.55 -5.12
C VAL A 28 4.42 -3.96 -5.70
N GLU A 29 5.01 -4.91 -4.99
CA GLU A 29 5.09 -6.32 -5.41
C GLU A 29 3.70 -6.93 -5.64
N THR A 30 2.76 -6.65 -4.74
CA THR A 30 1.36 -7.08 -4.89
C THR A 30 0.74 -6.55 -6.18
N TYR A 31 1.01 -5.29 -6.51
CA TYR A 31 0.56 -4.66 -7.75
C TYR A 31 1.22 -5.33 -8.97
N LEU A 32 2.55 -5.49 -8.96
CA LEU A 32 3.32 -6.07 -10.07
C LEU A 32 2.95 -7.54 -10.34
N ASN A 33 2.54 -8.27 -9.30
CA ASN A 33 2.01 -9.62 -9.42
C ASN A 33 0.57 -9.67 -9.98
N GLY A 34 -0.01 -8.53 -10.36
CA GLY A 34 -1.35 -8.42 -10.93
C GLY A 34 -2.48 -8.47 -9.90
N ASN A 35 -2.19 -8.50 -8.60
CA ASN A 35 -3.22 -8.57 -7.56
C ASN A 35 -3.74 -7.17 -7.18
N ILE A 36 -4.35 -6.49 -8.16
CA ILE A 36 -4.79 -5.10 -8.05
C ILE A 36 -5.84 -4.90 -6.96
N SER A 37 -6.74 -5.88 -6.78
CA SER A 37 -7.77 -5.83 -5.74
C SER A 37 -7.16 -5.80 -4.34
N PHE A 38 -6.16 -6.66 -4.09
CA PHE A 38 -5.49 -6.73 -2.80
C PHE A 38 -4.60 -5.51 -2.56
N PHE A 39 -3.89 -5.01 -3.58
CA PHE A 39 -3.17 -3.74 -3.50
C PHE A 39 -4.09 -2.59 -3.03
N ARG A 40 -5.28 -2.46 -3.65
CA ARG A 40 -6.27 -1.45 -3.26
C ARG A 40 -6.75 -1.63 -1.82
N GLN A 41 -6.89 -2.87 -1.35
CA GLN A 41 -7.19 -3.15 0.05
C GLN A 41 -6.07 -2.64 0.97
N LEU A 42 -4.81 -2.98 0.69
CA LEU A 42 -3.66 -2.52 1.47
C LEU A 42 -3.61 -0.99 1.56
N TYR A 43 -3.83 -0.30 0.44
CA TYR A 43 -3.86 1.15 0.39
C TYR A 43 -5.02 1.76 1.21
N ARG A 44 -6.20 1.13 1.20
CA ARG A 44 -7.37 1.59 1.99
C ARG A 44 -7.19 1.36 3.49
N GLU A 45 -6.49 0.30 3.86
CA GLU A 45 -6.17 -0.01 5.25
C GLU A 45 -5.25 1.02 5.91
N LEU A 46 -4.37 1.66 5.12
CA LEU A 46 -3.54 2.77 5.58
C LEU A 46 -4.38 3.95 6.07
N LYS A 47 -3.92 4.59 7.15
CA LYS A 47 -4.42 5.91 7.56
C LYS A 47 -4.07 6.97 6.50
N PRO A 48 -4.78 8.11 6.43
CA PRO A 48 -4.53 9.15 5.42
C PRO A 48 -3.07 9.61 5.34
N ALA A 49 -2.39 9.76 6.48
CA ALA A 49 -0.96 10.10 6.49
C ALA A 49 -0.07 8.97 5.92
N GLY A 50 -0.43 7.70 6.12
CA GLY A 50 0.28 6.57 5.53
C GLY A 50 0.14 6.51 4.01
N ARG A 51 -1.04 6.88 3.47
CA ARG A 51 -1.26 6.97 2.02
C ARG A 51 -0.39 8.05 1.38
N LYS A 52 -0.29 9.23 2.02
CA LYS A 52 0.61 10.30 1.57
C LYS A 52 2.08 9.85 1.61
N LEU A 53 2.48 9.19 2.69
CA LEU A 53 3.83 8.65 2.82
C LEU A 53 4.14 7.61 1.74
N PHE A 54 3.19 6.72 1.42
CA PHE A 54 3.34 5.76 0.33
C PHE A 54 3.59 6.45 -1.02
N ILE A 55 2.81 7.48 -1.34
CA ILE A 55 3.00 8.25 -2.58
C ILE A 55 4.36 8.95 -2.58
N SER A 56 4.74 9.63 -1.49
CA SER A 56 6.07 10.25 -1.38
C SER A 56 7.21 9.25 -1.50
N TRP A 57 7.06 8.07 -0.88
CA TRP A 57 8.02 6.98 -0.97
C TRP A 57 8.15 6.47 -2.41
N LEU A 58 7.04 6.26 -3.13
CA LEU A 58 7.07 5.87 -4.55
C LEU A 58 7.86 6.85 -5.43
N PHE A 59 7.76 8.15 -5.18
CA PHE A 59 8.51 9.15 -5.94
C PHE A 59 10.00 9.21 -5.57
N ALA A 60 10.33 8.88 -4.31
CA ALA A 60 11.70 8.82 -3.83
C ALA A 60 12.42 7.53 -4.28
N GLU A 61 11.70 6.40 -4.27
CA GLU A 61 12.23 5.08 -4.60
C GLU A 61 12.24 4.88 -6.12
N GLU A 62 13.34 4.44 -6.72
CA GLU A 62 13.62 4.42 -8.18
C GLU A 62 12.70 3.52 -9.04
N HIS A 63 11.48 3.20 -8.59
CA HIS A 63 10.44 2.49 -9.34
C HIS A 63 9.82 3.31 -10.49
N ASN A 64 10.63 4.05 -11.24
CA ASN A 64 10.20 5.08 -12.19
C ASN A 64 9.21 4.55 -13.25
N THR A 65 9.38 3.30 -13.68
CA THR A 65 8.60 2.70 -14.78
C THR A 65 7.11 2.51 -14.47
N TYR A 66 6.71 2.24 -13.23
CA TYR A 66 5.33 1.86 -12.88
C TYR A 66 4.63 2.83 -11.92
N ARG A 67 5.30 3.91 -11.49
CA ARG A 67 4.78 4.86 -10.50
C ARG A 67 3.41 5.42 -10.88
N GLU A 68 3.25 5.87 -12.12
CA GLU A 68 1.98 6.44 -12.59
C GLU A 68 0.85 5.40 -12.53
N GLU A 69 1.09 4.20 -13.05
CA GLU A 69 0.10 3.12 -13.07
C GLU A 69 -0.31 2.68 -11.66
N ILE A 70 0.66 2.59 -10.75
CA ILE A 70 0.42 2.27 -9.32
C ILE A 70 -0.42 3.36 -8.66
N ILE A 71 -0.08 4.64 -8.89
CA ILE A 71 -0.83 5.78 -8.34
C ILE A 71 -2.26 5.80 -8.88
N LEU A 72 -2.44 5.64 -10.18
CA LEU A 72 -3.76 5.58 -10.82
C LEU A 72 -4.61 4.44 -10.27
N ALA A 73 -4.00 3.30 -9.92
CA ALA A 73 -4.70 2.18 -9.31
C ALA A 73 -5.18 2.44 -7.86
N THR A 74 -4.72 3.52 -7.21
CA THR A 74 -5.19 3.91 -5.87
C THR A 74 -6.49 4.70 -5.85
N PHE A 75 -6.92 5.22 -7.01
CA PHE A 75 -8.20 5.94 -7.19
C PHE A 75 -9.35 5.00 -7.53
#